data_AF-C1E9U4-F1
#
_entry.id   AF-C1E9U4-F1
#
_cell.length_a   1.000
_cell.length_b   1.000
_cell.length_c   1.000
_cell.angle_alpha   90.00
_cell.angle_beta   90.00
_cell.angle_gamma   90.00
#
_symmetry.space_group_name_H-M   'P 1'
#
loop_
_entity.id
_entity.type
_entity.pdbx_description
1 polymer ?
#
loop_
_entity_poly.entity_id
_entity_poly.type
_entity_poly.pdbx_seq_one_letter_code
_entity_poly.pdbx_strand_id
1 'polypeptide(L)'
;MPALASPAPLLARAPPRARRHARLARCTASGESTSASVRVFKGGSAEVLFGAKQNLLGCIERGDDDGVELALKELAGLNPTPAPARSEKLLGSWQLAWSRQASSSNPFQRAFAKWSTKNLQILTADGLENYIELGPMTVSARAPIRAVSDERTEVSISTIDIALFGNVVKTMEMTPKPGRGAGWVEQTFLDDEMRISVGNKGSVFVHVREGERDGDGDGDGDGDGAAESTSGGESTALARR
;
A
#
# COMPACT_ATOMS: atom_id res chain seq x y z
N MET A 1 82.86 -63.23 -15.81
CA MET A 1 83.36 -61.86 -16.03
C MET A 1 82.53 -60.91 -15.16
N PRO A 2 83.16 -60.02 -14.38
CA PRO A 2 82.66 -59.49 -13.11
C PRO A 2 81.98 -58.12 -13.23
N ALA A 3 81.25 -57.69 -12.20
CA ALA A 3 81.49 -56.44 -11.46
C ALA A 3 80.38 -56.14 -10.42
N LEU A 4 80.80 -56.09 -9.16
CA LEU A 4 80.13 -55.40 -8.05
C LEU A 4 80.25 -53.88 -8.22
N ALA A 5 79.23 -53.12 -7.79
CA ALA A 5 79.41 -51.82 -7.11
C ALA A 5 78.13 -51.37 -6.39
N SER A 6 78.33 -50.73 -5.23
CA SER A 6 77.38 -50.36 -4.16
C SER A 6 77.00 -48.84 -4.24
N PRO A 7 76.52 -48.10 -3.21
CA PRO A 7 75.12 -47.65 -3.06
C PRO A 7 74.88 -46.11 -2.84
N ALA A 8 73.59 -45.72 -2.72
CA ALA A 8 72.99 -44.56 -1.98
C ALA A 8 73.29 -43.11 -2.45
N PRO A 9 72.46 -42.05 -2.20
CA PRO A 9 71.64 -41.83 -0.99
C PRO A 9 70.21 -41.24 -1.14
N LEU A 10 69.54 -41.20 0.02
CA LEU A 10 68.25 -40.61 0.38
C LEU A 10 68.11 -39.11 0.08
N LEU A 11 66.92 -38.67 -0.33
CA LEU A 11 66.37 -37.35 -0.02
C LEU A 11 64.83 -37.42 0.09
N ALA A 12 64.33 -37.16 1.29
CA ALA A 12 62.90 -37.01 1.59
C ALA A 12 62.43 -35.57 1.26
N ARG A 13 61.21 -35.39 0.75
CA ARG A 13 60.40 -34.18 1.00
C ARG A 13 58.92 -34.30 0.61
N ALA A 14 58.09 -34.11 1.65
CA ALA A 14 56.74 -33.52 1.77
C ALA A 14 55.61 -33.83 0.75
N PRO A 15 54.40 -34.22 1.21
CA PRO A 15 53.19 -34.28 0.37
C PRO A 15 52.49 -32.92 0.24
N PRO A 16 51.98 -32.54 -0.95
CA PRO A 16 51.11 -31.37 -1.10
C PRO A 16 49.63 -31.70 -0.81
N ARG A 17 48.97 -30.69 -0.22
CA ARG A 17 47.63 -30.65 0.35
C ARG A 17 46.48 -30.93 -0.64
N ALA A 18 45.46 -31.63 -0.13
CA ALA A 18 44.18 -31.88 -0.81
C ALA A 18 43.41 -30.59 -1.13
N ARG A 19 43.01 -30.42 -2.40
CA ARG A 19 42.03 -29.41 -2.84
C ARG A 19 40.66 -30.07 -3.00
N ARG A 20 39.69 -29.65 -2.19
CA ARG A 20 38.27 -30.01 -2.33
C ARG A 20 37.65 -29.11 -3.40
N HIS A 21 37.23 -29.69 -4.52
CA HIS A 21 36.36 -29.02 -5.49
C HIS A 21 34.92 -29.49 -5.29
N ALA A 22 34.06 -28.52 -4.99
CA ALA A 22 32.63 -28.71 -4.80
C ALA A 22 31.96 -29.18 -6.11
N ARG A 23 31.15 -30.24 -6.03
CA ARG A 23 30.27 -30.68 -7.12
C ARG A 23 29.08 -29.73 -7.22
N LEU A 24 28.95 -29.05 -8.34
CA LEU A 24 27.70 -28.41 -8.76
C LEU A 24 26.69 -29.50 -9.14
N ALA A 25 25.67 -29.68 -8.32
CA ALA A 25 24.52 -30.52 -8.65
C ALA A 25 23.62 -29.76 -9.64
N ARG A 26 23.42 -30.33 -10.83
CA ARG A 26 22.38 -29.91 -11.77
C ARG A 26 21.08 -30.60 -11.37
N CYS A 27 20.06 -29.83 -11.01
CA CYS A 27 18.72 -30.33 -10.81
C CYS A 27 17.92 -30.18 -12.12
N THR A 28 17.49 -31.31 -12.68
CA THR A 28 16.49 -31.40 -13.74
C THR A 28 15.10 -31.36 -13.12
N ALA A 29 14.27 -30.42 -13.53
CA ALA A 29 12.86 -30.35 -13.10
C ALA A 29 12.01 -31.28 -13.98
N SER A 30 11.21 -32.13 -13.35
CA SER A 30 10.21 -32.98 -14.00
C SER A 30 8.98 -33.05 -13.11
N GLY A 31 7.81 -32.76 -13.69
CA GLY A 31 6.49 -33.21 -13.20
C GLY A 31 5.66 -32.19 -12.41
N GLU A 32 4.43 -31.97 -12.90
CA GLU A 32 3.36 -31.12 -12.37
C GLU A 32 2.85 -31.50 -10.97
N SER A 33 2.44 -30.49 -10.21
CA SER A 33 1.30 -30.55 -9.28
C SER A 33 0.82 -29.13 -8.98
N THR A 34 -0.29 -28.73 -9.58
CA THR A 34 -1.02 -27.48 -9.30
C THR A 34 -1.83 -27.64 -8.01
N SER A 35 -1.14 -27.55 -6.88
CA SER A 35 -1.73 -27.14 -5.60
C SER A 35 -1.18 -25.75 -5.32
N ALA A 36 -2.04 -24.80 -4.94
CA ALA A 36 -1.63 -23.45 -4.57
C ALA A 36 -0.47 -23.52 -3.57
N SER A 37 0.75 -23.32 -4.07
CA SER A 37 1.94 -23.38 -3.26
C SER A 37 1.96 -22.09 -2.46
N VAL A 38 1.51 -22.13 -1.22
CA VAL A 38 1.86 -21.11 -0.22
C VAL A 38 3.38 -21.05 -0.23
N ARG A 39 3.94 -20.00 -0.83
CA ARG A 39 5.38 -19.78 -0.86
C ARG A 39 5.78 -19.41 0.57
N VAL A 40 6.27 -20.39 1.31
CA VAL A 40 6.86 -20.13 2.63
C VAL A 40 8.21 -19.46 2.39
N PHE A 41 8.25 -18.13 2.58
CA PHE A 41 9.48 -17.37 2.49
C PHE A 41 10.35 -17.70 3.71
N LYS A 42 11.58 -18.20 3.48
CA LYS A 42 12.61 -18.35 4.51
C LYS A 42 13.55 -17.17 4.39
N GLY A 43 13.35 -16.18 5.26
CA GLY A 43 14.02 -14.90 5.22
C GLY A 43 13.95 -14.17 6.56
N GLY A 44 14.51 -12.97 6.64
CA GLY A 44 14.23 -12.05 7.76
C GLY A 44 12.73 -11.74 7.86
N SER A 45 12.27 -11.24 9.01
CA SER A 45 10.84 -10.91 9.23
C SER A 45 10.22 -10.05 8.12
N ALA A 46 11.02 -9.14 7.52
CA ALA A 46 10.61 -8.32 6.40
C ALA A 46 10.34 -9.11 5.10
N GLU A 47 11.12 -10.15 4.80
CA GLU A 47 10.90 -10.99 3.60
C GLU A 47 9.65 -11.86 3.74
N VAL A 48 9.40 -12.38 4.94
CA VAL A 48 8.17 -13.12 5.26
C VAL A 48 6.96 -12.22 5.08
N LEU A 49 7.01 -11.01 5.66
CA LEU A 49 5.93 -10.03 5.53
C LEU A 49 5.70 -9.62 4.07
N PHE A 50 6.75 -9.30 3.33
CA PHE A 50 6.65 -8.96 1.91
C PHE A 50 6.01 -10.09 1.12
N GLY A 51 6.45 -11.33 1.35
CA GLY A 51 5.89 -12.52 0.74
C GLY A 51 4.41 -12.72 1.02
N ALA A 52 3.99 -12.54 2.28
CA ALA A 52 2.59 -12.63 2.69
C ALA A 52 1.72 -11.55 2.02
N LYS A 53 2.21 -10.30 1.92
CA LYS A 53 1.52 -9.22 1.19
C LYS A 53 1.35 -9.55 -0.29
N GLN A 54 2.41 -10.02 -0.95
CA GLN A 54 2.36 -10.41 -2.36
C GLN A 54 1.41 -11.59 -2.60
N ASN A 55 1.36 -12.56 -1.68
CA ASN A 55 0.41 -13.66 -1.76
C ASN A 55 -1.04 -13.16 -1.67
N LEU A 56 -1.35 -12.27 -0.72
CA LEU A 56 -2.67 -11.66 -0.59
C LEU A 56 -3.09 -10.94 -1.88
N LEU A 57 -2.25 -10.04 -2.40
CA LEU A 57 -2.53 -9.29 -3.63
C LEU A 57 -2.73 -10.21 -4.82
N GLY A 58 -1.88 -11.24 -4.97
CA GLY A 58 -2.04 -12.24 -6.01
C GLY A 58 -3.36 -13.02 -5.92
N CYS A 59 -3.84 -13.34 -4.71
CA CYS A 59 -5.16 -13.96 -4.53
C CYS A 59 -6.30 -13.02 -4.96
N ILE A 60 -6.22 -11.73 -4.60
CA ILE A 60 -7.18 -10.69 -5.01
C ILE A 60 -7.23 -10.58 -6.54
N GLU A 61 -6.07 -10.49 -7.19
CA GLU A 61 -5.97 -10.38 -8.66
C GLU A 61 -6.59 -11.58 -9.39
N ARG A 62 -6.46 -12.79 -8.82
CA ARG A 62 -7.05 -14.01 -9.37
C ARG A 62 -8.53 -14.19 -9.04
N GLY A 63 -9.10 -13.37 -8.15
CA GLY A 63 -10.46 -13.56 -7.63
C GLY A 63 -10.59 -14.82 -6.76
N ASP A 64 -9.52 -15.22 -6.08
CA ASP A 64 -9.47 -16.39 -5.19
C ASP A 64 -9.84 -15.97 -3.75
N ASP A 65 -11.14 -15.84 -3.49
CA ASP A 65 -11.65 -15.36 -2.20
C ASP A 65 -11.23 -16.24 -1.02
N ASP A 66 -11.17 -17.57 -1.19
CA ASP A 66 -10.71 -18.50 -0.15
C ASP A 66 -9.21 -18.30 0.14
N GLY A 67 -8.41 -18.12 -0.90
CA GLY A 67 -6.99 -17.79 -0.79
C GLY A 67 -6.74 -16.43 -0.13
N VAL A 68 -7.60 -15.43 -0.39
CA VAL A 68 -7.58 -14.15 0.31
C VAL A 68 -7.80 -14.37 1.80
N GLU A 69 -8.83 -15.12 2.21
CA GLU A 69 -9.12 -15.34 3.64
C GLU A 69 -7.99 -16.00 4.42
N LEU A 70 -7.27 -16.95 3.80
CA LEU A 70 -6.10 -17.57 4.40
C LEU A 70 -4.95 -16.56 4.55
N ALA A 71 -4.70 -15.75 3.53
CA ALA A 71 -3.66 -14.72 3.57
C ALA A 71 -3.95 -13.61 4.60
N LEU A 72 -5.23 -13.25 4.81
CA LEU A 72 -5.63 -12.29 5.85
C LEU A 72 -5.27 -12.80 7.27
N LYS A 73 -5.50 -14.09 7.55
CA LYS A 73 -5.15 -14.70 8.85
C LYS A 73 -3.64 -14.72 9.08
N GLU A 74 -2.87 -14.99 8.03
CA GLU A 74 -1.40 -14.95 8.08
C GLU A 74 -0.89 -13.54 8.38
N LEU A 75 -1.39 -12.53 7.65
CA LEU A 75 -0.96 -11.14 7.83
C LEU A 75 -1.33 -10.55 9.20
N ALA A 76 -2.46 -10.94 9.79
CA ALA A 76 -2.81 -10.52 11.15
C ALA A 76 -1.73 -10.90 12.19
N GLY A 77 -1.09 -12.07 12.01
CA GLY A 77 0.02 -12.52 12.87
C GLY A 77 1.36 -11.85 12.57
N LEU A 78 1.46 -11.12 11.45
CA LEU A 78 2.66 -10.43 10.98
C LEU A 78 2.55 -8.90 11.06
N ASN A 79 1.52 -8.38 11.75
CA ASN A 79 1.27 -6.95 11.83
C ASN A 79 2.49 -6.19 12.40
N PRO A 80 3.15 -5.33 11.61
CA PRO A 80 4.35 -4.62 12.07
C PRO A 80 4.02 -3.42 12.96
N THR A 81 2.74 -3.04 13.07
CA THR A 81 2.28 -1.87 13.83
C THR A 81 1.48 -2.31 15.06
N PRO A 82 2.02 -2.23 16.29
CA PRO A 82 1.35 -2.74 17.49
C PRO A 82 0.08 -2.00 17.91
N ALA A 83 -0.03 -0.70 17.61
CA ALA A 83 -1.20 0.13 17.92
C ALA A 83 -1.74 0.81 16.65
N PRO A 84 -2.27 0.03 15.68
CA PRO A 84 -2.58 0.53 14.35
C PRO A 84 -3.66 1.62 14.33
N ALA A 85 -4.64 1.59 15.25
CA ALA A 85 -5.68 2.62 15.33
C ALA A 85 -5.15 3.98 15.83
N ARG A 86 -3.97 4.01 16.44
CA ARG A 86 -3.33 5.21 16.98
C ARG A 86 -2.09 5.63 16.18
N SER A 87 -1.73 4.87 15.15
CA SER A 87 -0.54 5.11 14.34
C SER A 87 -0.80 6.22 13.32
N GLU A 88 0.17 7.12 13.16
CA GLU A 88 0.16 8.12 12.07
C GLU A 88 0.18 7.46 10.69
N LYS A 89 0.69 6.23 10.58
CA LYS A 89 0.60 5.44 9.34
C LYS A 89 -0.83 5.24 8.88
N LEU A 90 -1.83 5.35 9.75
CA LEU A 90 -3.22 5.19 9.36
C LEU A 90 -3.73 6.36 8.49
N LEU A 91 -3.10 7.54 8.59
CA LEU A 91 -3.45 8.74 7.84
C LEU A 91 -3.08 8.61 6.36
N GLY A 92 -3.78 9.36 5.51
CA GLY A 92 -3.57 9.40 4.06
C GLY A 92 -4.70 8.77 3.25
N SER A 93 -4.47 8.64 1.94
CA SER A 93 -5.43 8.09 0.98
C SER A 93 -5.24 6.59 0.79
N TRP A 94 -6.35 5.85 0.86
CA TRP A 94 -6.34 4.40 0.78
C TRP A 94 -7.35 3.90 -0.25
N GLN A 95 -6.88 3.25 -1.30
CA GLN A 95 -7.72 2.62 -2.31
C GLN A 95 -8.20 1.25 -1.84
N LEU A 96 -9.51 1.01 -1.93
CA LEU A 96 -10.08 -0.31 -1.66
C LEU A 96 -9.61 -1.29 -2.74
N ALA A 97 -8.87 -2.32 -2.32
CA ALA A 97 -8.39 -3.39 -3.19
C ALA A 97 -9.31 -4.61 -3.16
N TRP A 98 -9.86 -4.94 -1.98
CA TRP A 98 -10.81 -6.05 -1.82
C TRP A 98 -11.71 -5.83 -0.62
N SER A 99 -12.93 -6.38 -0.67
CA SER A 99 -13.81 -6.43 0.49
C SER A 99 -14.71 -7.65 0.49
N ARG A 100 -14.96 -8.22 1.67
CA ARG A 100 -16.04 -9.17 1.91
C ARG A 100 -17.11 -8.52 2.76
N GLN A 101 -18.35 -8.57 2.29
CA GLN A 101 -19.51 -8.14 3.04
C GLN A 101 -20.10 -9.31 3.83
N ALA A 102 -20.56 -9.07 5.05
CA ALA A 102 -21.31 -10.07 5.80
C ALA A 102 -22.72 -10.23 5.22
N SER A 103 -22.93 -11.29 4.43
CA SER A 103 -24.16 -11.97 3.96
C SER A 103 -25.51 -11.21 3.87
N SER A 104 -25.53 -9.88 3.79
CA SER A 104 -26.74 -9.05 3.89
C SER A 104 -26.65 -7.73 3.11
N SER A 105 -25.81 -7.66 2.08
CA SER A 105 -25.59 -6.41 1.34
C SER A 105 -26.59 -6.18 0.22
N ASN A 106 -27.10 -4.95 0.19
CA ASN A 106 -27.97 -4.42 -0.84
C ASN A 106 -27.27 -4.54 -2.24
N PRO A 107 -27.92 -5.11 -3.27
CA PRO A 107 -27.36 -5.28 -4.63
C PRO A 107 -26.72 -4.01 -5.21
N PHE A 108 -27.15 -2.84 -4.75
CA PHE A 108 -26.60 -1.54 -5.13
C PHE A 108 -25.11 -1.37 -4.76
N GLN A 109 -24.68 -1.85 -3.58
CA GLN A 109 -23.26 -1.76 -3.16
C GLN A 109 -22.35 -2.70 -3.98
N ARG A 110 -22.87 -3.87 -4.38
CA ARG A 110 -22.13 -4.82 -5.24
C ARG A 110 -21.95 -4.30 -6.65
N ALA A 111 -22.95 -3.58 -7.17
CA ALA A 111 -22.88 -2.94 -8.47
C ALA A 111 -21.93 -1.73 -8.45
N PHE A 112 -21.94 -0.94 -7.36
CA PHE A 112 -21.04 0.20 -7.17
C PHE A 112 -19.56 -0.19 -7.16
N ALA A 113 -19.18 -1.28 -6.49
CA ALA A 113 -17.79 -1.72 -6.45
C ALA A 113 -17.22 -2.13 -7.83
N LYS A 114 -18.08 -2.53 -8.77
CA LYS A 114 -17.67 -2.91 -10.15
C LYS A 114 -17.63 -1.73 -11.12
N TRP A 115 -18.40 -0.68 -10.85
CA TRP A 115 -18.45 0.52 -11.70
C TRP A 115 -17.64 1.69 -11.15
N SER A 116 -17.19 1.61 -9.89
CA SER A 116 -16.37 2.66 -9.32
C SER A 116 -14.97 2.63 -9.91
N THR A 117 -14.57 3.72 -10.55
CA THR A 117 -13.18 3.92 -11.00
C THR A 117 -12.24 4.17 -9.83
N LYS A 118 -12.76 4.79 -8.76
CA LYS A 118 -12.04 5.02 -7.51
C LYS A 118 -12.94 4.77 -6.31
N ASN A 119 -12.40 4.09 -5.31
CA ASN A 119 -13.06 3.84 -4.02
C ASN A 119 -12.00 4.09 -2.95
N LEU A 120 -11.90 5.37 -2.57
CA LEU A 120 -10.88 5.89 -1.70
C LEU A 120 -11.44 6.09 -0.31
N GLN A 121 -10.62 5.76 0.68
CA GLN A 121 -10.89 6.00 2.07
C GLN A 121 -9.78 6.91 2.61
N ILE A 122 -10.05 8.21 2.69
CA ILE A 122 -9.10 9.26 3.06
C ILE A 122 -9.20 9.49 4.57
N LEU A 123 -8.11 9.28 5.30
CA LEU A 123 -8.07 9.48 6.75
C LEU A 123 -7.19 10.67 7.10
N THR A 124 -7.75 11.56 7.91
CA THR A 124 -7.06 12.71 8.50
C THR A 124 -7.14 12.64 10.02
N ALA A 125 -6.43 13.54 10.71
CA ALA A 125 -6.54 13.65 12.17
C ALA A 125 -7.97 14.01 12.63
N ASP A 126 -8.71 14.72 11.78
CA ASP A 126 -10.04 15.26 12.09
C ASP A 126 -11.18 14.31 11.70
N GLY A 127 -10.93 13.31 10.87
CA GLY A 127 -11.98 12.45 10.37
C GLY A 127 -11.60 11.48 9.28
N LEU A 128 -12.65 10.87 8.74
CA LEU A 128 -12.63 9.93 7.65
C LEU A 128 -13.54 10.43 6.53
N GLU A 129 -13.08 10.31 5.30
CA GLU A 129 -13.89 10.48 4.10
C GLU A 129 -13.85 9.21 3.25
N ASN A 130 -15.01 8.64 2.96
CA ASN A 130 -15.17 7.60 1.96
C ASN A 130 -15.63 8.26 0.65
N TYR A 131 -14.78 8.20 -0.37
CA TYR A 131 -14.94 8.86 -1.66
C TYR A 131 -15.04 7.84 -2.78
N ILE A 132 -16.16 7.88 -3.52
CA ILE A 132 -16.45 6.94 -4.61
C ILE A 132 -16.73 7.73 -5.88
N GLU A 133 -16.02 7.41 -6.96
CA GLU A 133 -16.26 7.96 -8.30
C GLU A 133 -17.02 6.97 -9.17
N LEU A 134 -18.08 7.42 -9.82
CA LEU A 134 -18.96 6.61 -10.67
C LEU A 134 -19.27 7.39 -11.95
N GLY A 135 -18.24 7.55 -12.78
CA GLY A 135 -18.32 8.38 -13.98
C GLY A 135 -18.58 9.85 -13.63
N PRO A 136 -19.67 10.48 -14.11
CA PRO A 136 -19.95 11.88 -13.81
C PRO A 136 -20.43 12.11 -12.36
N MET A 137 -20.79 11.05 -11.63
CA MET A 137 -21.29 11.14 -10.27
C MET A 137 -20.19 10.82 -9.27
N THR A 138 -20.10 11.57 -8.18
CA THR A 138 -19.26 11.23 -7.03
C THR A 138 -20.10 11.16 -5.77
N VAL A 139 -19.71 10.27 -4.86
CA VAL A 139 -20.31 10.13 -3.53
C VAL A 139 -19.20 10.26 -2.50
N SER A 140 -19.31 11.27 -1.64
CA SER A 140 -18.40 11.49 -0.50
C SER A 140 -19.18 11.32 0.79
N ALA A 141 -18.73 10.43 1.67
CA ALA A 141 -19.29 10.26 3.00
C ALA A 141 -18.23 10.60 4.05
N ARG A 142 -18.49 11.65 4.84
CA ARG A 142 -17.61 12.12 5.91
C ARG A 142 -18.08 11.61 7.27
N ALA A 143 -17.12 11.25 8.10
CA ALA A 143 -17.35 10.69 9.42
C ALA A 143 -16.24 11.12 10.38
N PRO A 144 -16.55 11.72 11.54
CA PRO A 144 -15.61 11.80 12.65
C PRO A 144 -15.15 10.40 13.06
N ILE A 145 -13.87 10.31 13.40
CA ILE A 145 -13.26 9.07 13.88
C ILE A 145 -12.65 9.26 15.27
N ARG A 146 -12.61 8.18 16.04
CA ARG A 146 -11.94 8.17 17.34
C ARG A 146 -11.32 6.81 17.61
N ALA A 147 -10.01 6.78 17.88
CA ALA A 147 -9.36 5.59 18.40
C ALA A 147 -9.86 5.33 19.84
N VAL A 148 -10.49 4.17 20.06
CA VAL A 148 -11.02 3.75 21.36
C VAL A 148 -10.21 2.61 22.00
N SER A 149 -9.38 1.93 21.20
CA SER A 149 -8.34 1.02 21.68
C SER A 149 -7.09 1.14 20.78
N ASP A 150 -6.14 0.22 20.93
CA ASP A 150 -4.95 0.16 20.07
C ASP A 150 -5.30 -0.32 18.64
N GLU A 151 -6.39 -1.07 18.50
CA GLU A 151 -6.83 -1.66 17.23
C GLU A 151 -8.15 -1.08 16.72
N ARG A 152 -9.00 -0.55 17.61
CA ARG A 152 -10.38 -0.16 17.27
C ARG A 152 -10.53 1.35 17.10
N THR A 153 -11.15 1.72 15.98
CA THR A 153 -11.59 3.08 15.64
C THR A 153 -13.11 3.13 15.54
N GLU A 154 -13.75 4.00 16.30
CA GLU A 154 -15.16 4.34 16.10
C GLU A 154 -15.30 5.29 14.92
N VAL A 155 -16.36 5.09 14.14
CA VAL A 155 -16.68 5.85 12.92
C VAL A 155 -18.14 6.26 12.99
N SER A 156 -18.43 7.55 12.90
CA SER A 156 -19.80 8.07 12.93
C SER A 156 -20.09 8.85 11.66
N ILE A 157 -20.81 8.26 10.70
CA ILE A 157 -21.12 8.97 9.44
C ILE A 157 -22.04 10.15 9.74
N SER A 158 -21.59 11.36 9.39
CA SER A 158 -22.30 12.61 9.67
C SER A 158 -22.85 13.25 8.41
N THR A 159 -22.14 13.14 7.28
CA THR A 159 -22.50 13.89 6.07
C THR A 159 -22.25 13.03 4.85
N ILE A 160 -23.19 13.03 3.91
CA ILE A 160 -23.03 12.40 2.60
C ILE A 160 -23.32 13.45 1.53
N ASP A 161 -22.33 13.75 0.71
CA ASP A 161 -22.47 14.59 -0.47
C ASP A 161 -22.53 13.71 -1.73
N ILE A 162 -23.45 14.07 -2.61
CA ILE A 162 -23.54 13.54 -3.96
C ILE A 162 -23.29 14.70 -4.91
N ALA A 163 -22.26 14.57 -5.74
CA ALA A 163 -21.97 15.53 -6.79
C ALA A 163 -22.21 14.91 -8.17
N LEU A 164 -22.57 15.75 -9.13
CA LEU A 164 -22.75 15.39 -10.53
C LEU A 164 -22.01 16.43 -11.39
N PHE A 165 -21.15 15.96 -12.29
CA PHE A 165 -20.25 16.80 -13.09
C PHE A 165 -19.45 17.81 -12.23
N GLY A 166 -18.96 17.36 -11.08
CA GLY A 166 -18.19 18.17 -10.13
C GLY A 166 -19.00 19.11 -9.23
N ASN A 167 -20.32 19.25 -9.45
CA ASN A 167 -21.17 20.12 -8.64
C ASN A 167 -21.94 19.32 -7.60
N VAL A 168 -21.87 19.70 -6.32
CA VAL A 168 -22.66 19.05 -5.26
C VAL A 168 -24.14 19.33 -5.50
N VAL A 169 -24.89 18.27 -5.83
CA VAL A 169 -26.33 18.37 -6.11
C VAL A 169 -27.19 17.98 -4.92
N LYS A 170 -26.61 17.27 -3.95
CA LYS A 170 -27.31 16.85 -2.74
C LYS A 170 -26.36 16.64 -1.58
N THR A 171 -26.68 17.24 -0.45
CA THR A 171 -26.06 16.97 0.85
C THR A 171 -27.09 16.34 1.77
N MET A 172 -26.72 15.23 2.39
CA MET A 172 -27.52 14.55 3.41
C MET A 172 -26.78 14.62 4.73
N GLU A 173 -27.38 15.28 5.71
CA GLU A 173 -26.87 15.29 7.08
C GLU A 173 -27.52 14.17 7.88
N MET A 174 -26.69 13.44 8.60
CA MET A 174 -27.07 12.36 9.50
C MET A 174 -26.69 12.79 10.90
N THR A 175 -27.66 12.92 11.78
CA THR A 175 -27.39 13.02 13.21
C THR A 175 -27.04 11.62 13.72
N PRO A 176 -25.79 11.35 14.16
CA PRO A 176 -25.43 10.05 14.68
C PRO A 176 -26.27 9.80 15.94
N LYS A 177 -27.18 8.83 15.88
CA LYS A 177 -27.95 8.44 17.06
C LYS A 177 -27.15 7.37 17.81
N PRO A 178 -27.12 7.39 19.16
CA PRO A 178 -26.55 6.28 19.92
C PRO A 178 -27.15 4.95 19.46
N GLY A 179 -26.32 4.02 18.98
CA GLY A 179 -26.75 2.73 18.42
C GLY A 179 -27.23 2.73 16.96
N ARG A 180 -27.32 3.88 16.28
CA ARG A 180 -27.71 4.00 14.86
C ARG A 180 -26.81 5.01 14.12
N GLY A 181 -25.92 4.51 13.27
CA GLY A 181 -24.96 5.34 12.50
C GLY A 181 -23.56 5.41 13.11
N ALA A 182 -23.39 4.99 14.37
CA ALA A 182 -22.10 4.70 14.96
C ALA A 182 -21.67 3.27 14.59
N GLY A 183 -20.59 3.16 13.82
CA GLY A 183 -19.90 1.93 13.52
C GLY A 183 -18.53 1.90 14.19
N TRP A 184 -17.87 0.76 14.10
CA TRP A 184 -16.46 0.64 14.44
C TRP A 184 -15.75 -0.20 13.38
N VAL A 185 -14.46 0.04 13.26
CA VAL A 185 -13.53 -0.78 12.50
C VAL A 185 -12.37 -1.17 13.40
N GLU A 186 -11.93 -2.42 13.29
CA GLU A 186 -10.72 -2.92 13.92
C GLU A 186 -9.63 -3.06 12.87
N GLN A 187 -8.50 -2.41 13.09
CA GLN A 187 -7.31 -2.51 12.26
C GLN A 187 -6.52 -3.75 12.67
N THR A 188 -6.62 -4.80 11.86
CA THR A 188 -5.96 -6.09 12.11
C THR A 188 -4.54 -6.16 11.54
N PHE A 189 -4.24 -5.28 10.59
CA PHE A 189 -2.92 -5.12 9.99
C PHE A 189 -2.76 -3.69 9.50
N LEU A 190 -1.59 -3.09 9.72
CA LEU A 190 -1.24 -1.79 9.16
C LEU A 190 0.27 -1.72 8.91
N ASP A 191 0.66 -1.33 7.70
CA ASP A 191 2.00 -0.87 7.38
C ASP A 191 1.97 0.39 6.50
N ASP A 192 3.11 0.72 5.89
CA ASP A 192 3.23 1.92 5.06
C ASP A 192 2.48 1.81 3.72
N GLU A 193 2.03 0.63 3.29
CA GLU A 193 1.47 0.42 1.96
C GLU A 193 0.09 -0.25 1.99
N MET A 194 -0.25 -0.94 3.06
CA MET A 194 -1.44 -1.78 3.17
C MET A 194 -2.06 -1.68 4.56
N ARG A 195 -3.39 -1.75 4.59
CA ARG A 195 -4.15 -1.97 5.82
C ARG A 195 -5.26 -2.98 5.62
N ILE A 196 -5.54 -3.72 6.69
CA ILE A 196 -6.64 -4.69 6.74
C ILE A 196 -7.51 -4.34 7.94
N SER A 197 -8.81 -4.16 7.68
CA SER A 197 -9.77 -3.82 8.73
C SER A 197 -11.01 -4.70 8.74
N VAL A 198 -11.58 -4.87 9.92
CA VAL A 198 -12.83 -5.60 10.15
C VAL A 198 -13.86 -4.63 10.69
N GLY A 199 -14.99 -4.49 9.99
CA GLY A 199 -16.11 -3.66 10.42
C GLY A 199 -17.02 -4.37 11.42
N ASN A 200 -17.81 -3.57 12.15
CA ASN A 200 -18.73 -4.01 13.20
C ASN A 200 -19.74 -5.12 12.83
N LYS A 201 -19.98 -5.37 11.55
CA LYS A 201 -20.85 -6.44 11.04
C LYS A 201 -20.10 -7.65 10.51
N GLY A 202 -18.79 -7.75 10.71
CA GLY A 202 -17.94 -8.82 10.18
C GLY A 202 -17.55 -8.63 8.71
N SER A 203 -17.76 -7.44 8.15
CA SER A 203 -17.20 -7.08 6.85
C SER A 203 -15.69 -6.92 6.96
N VAL A 204 -14.94 -7.38 5.97
CA VAL A 204 -13.48 -7.28 5.94
C VAL A 204 -13.06 -6.44 4.74
N PHE A 205 -12.07 -5.58 4.93
CA PHE A 205 -11.59 -4.67 3.89
C PHE A 205 -10.07 -4.74 3.80
N VAL A 206 -9.56 -4.83 2.57
CA VAL A 206 -8.15 -4.66 2.24
C VAL A 206 -8.02 -3.36 1.49
N HIS A 207 -7.21 -2.45 2.00
CA HIS A 207 -6.85 -1.23 1.30
C HIS A 207 -5.36 -1.17 1.04
N VAL A 208 -5.01 -0.60 -0.10
CA VAL A 208 -3.64 -0.26 -0.49
C VAL A 208 -3.52 1.25 -0.49
N ARG A 209 -2.40 1.77 0.00
CA ARG A 209 -2.14 3.21 0.03
C ARG A 209 -2.11 3.74 -1.41
N GLU A 210 -2.83 4.83 -1.66
CA GLU A 210 -2.64 5.59 -2.88
C GLU A 210 -1.31 6.34 -2.73
N GLY A 211 -0.41 6.21 -3.71
CA GLY A 211 0.84 6.96 -3.69
C GLY A 211 0.56 8.44 -3.43
N GLU A 212 1.40 9.10 -2.62
CA GLU A 212 1.32 10.55 -2.49
C GLU A 212 1.27 11.11 -3.91
N ARG A 213 0.25 11.91 -4.22
CA ARG A 213 0.33 12.75 -5.41
C ARG A 213 1.62 13.53 -5.24
N ASP A 214 2.62 13.24 -6.06
CA ASP A 214 3.68 14.21 -6.32
C ASP A 214 2.96 15.53 -6.51
N GLY A 215 3.19 16.46 -5.58
CA GLY A 215 2.54 17.75 -5.62
C GLY A 215 2.75 18.35 -7.00
N ASP A 216 1.75 19.06 -7.50
CA ASP A 216 1.89 19.98 -8.61
C ASP A 216 3.01 20.98 -8.26
N GLY A 217 4.24 20.57 -8.53
CA GLY A 217 5.46 21.36 -8.49
C GLY A 217 5.71 21.92 -9.88
N ASP A 218 4.73 22.65 -10.41
CA ASP A 218 4.92 23.53 -11.55
C ASP A 218 4.69 24.96 -11.07
N GLY A 219 5.80 25.57 -10.69
CA GLY A 219 5.86 26.95 -10.24
C GLY A 219 7.28 27.35 -9.88
N ASP A 220 8.27 26.84 -10.63
CA ASP A 220 9.62 27.40 -10.60
C ASP A 220 9.53 28.87 -11.01
N GLY A 221 9.78 29.72 -10.03
CA GLY A 221 9.89 31.15 -10.21
C GLY A 221 11.21 31.48 -10.88
N ASP A 222 11.15 31.84 -12.16
CA ASP A 222 12.17 32.67 -12.77
C ASP A 222 11.87 34.13 -12.46
N GLY A 223 12.41 34.57 -11.32
CA GLY A 223 12.56 35.97 -11.00
C GLY A 223 13.73 36.56 -11.77
N ASP A 224 13.47 37.15 -12.93
CA ASP A 224 14.41 38.06 -13.58
C ASP A 224 14.08 39.50 -13.18
N GLY A 225 14.93 40.02 -12.28
CA GLY A 225 14.96 41.42 -11.91
C GLY A 225 15.58 42.26 -13.01
N ALA A 226 14.78 43.13 -13.64
CA ALA A 226 15.28 44.25 -14.41
C ALA A 226 15.07 45.54 -13.60
N ALA A 227 16.19 46.15 -13.22
CA ALA A 227 16.25 47.43 -12.52
C ALA A 227 15.80 48.58 -13.42
N GLU A 228 14.77 49.32 -13.02
CA GLU A 228 14.49 50.66 -13.55
C GLU A 228 15.19 51.70 -12.68
N SER A 229 16.28 52.25 -13.21
CA SER A 229 16.92 53.45 -12.70
C SER A 229 16.24 54.70 -13.28
N THR A 230 15.71 55.53 -12.41
CA THR A 230 15.19 56.86 -12.67
C THR A 230 16.33 57.88 -12.90
N SER A 231 16.28 58.57 -14.04
CA SER A 231 16.80 59.94 -14.25
C SER A 231 16.10 60.46 -15.51
N GLY A 232 15.42 61.61 -15.59
CA GLY A 232 15.67 62.88 -14.94
C GLY A 232 16.45 63.78 -15.91
N GLY A 233 15.78 64.42 -16.87
CA GLY A 233 16.44 65.30 -17.85
C GLY A 233 15.48 65.99 -18.83
N GLU A 234 15.23 67.26 -18.55
CA GLU A 234 14.42 68.24 -19.27
C GLU A 234 15.02 68.69 -20.63
N SER A 235 14.13 69.18 -21.50
CA SER A 235 14.33 70.30 -22.46
C SER A 235 15.20 70.08 -23.72
N THR A 236 14.59 70.11 -24.91
CA THR A 236 14.56 71.33 -25.78
C THR A 236 13.98 71.04 -27.17
N ALA A 237 13.50 72.13 -27.76
CA ALA A 237 12.74 72.28 -28.99
C ALA A 237 13.48 71.99 -30.32
N LEU A 238 12.65 71.95 -31.37
CA LEU A 238 12.81 72.58 -32.69
C LEU A 238 13.28 71.74 -33.90
N ALA A 239 12.32 71.59 -34.83
CA ALA A 239 12.37 71.99 -36.24
C ALA A 239 12.72 71.00 -37.38
N ARG A 240 11.84 71.08 -38.40
CA ARG A 240 12.03 70.88 -39.86
C ARG A 240 12.10 69.41 -40.32
N ARG A 241 11.34 68.93 -41.30
CA ARG A 241 10.65 69.50 -42.47
C ARG A 241 9.33 68.78 -42.73
#